data_AF-V4PLV1-F1
#
_entry.id   AF-V4PLV1-F1
#
_cell.length_a   1.000
_cell.length_b   1.000
_cell.length_c   1.000
_cell.angle_alpha   90.00
_cell.angle_beta   90.00
_cell.angle_gamma   90.00
#
_symmetry.space_group_name_H-M   'P 1'
#
loop_
_entity.id
_entity.type
_entity.pdbx_description
1 polymer ?
#
loop_
_entity_poly.entity_id
_entity_poly.type
_entity_poly.pdbx_seq_one_letter_code
_entity_poly.pdbx_strand_id
1 'polypeptide(L)'
;MTIKAKILCLVAAFALLAVIITALSLKTMSDYNRIIADYRHNAENAFRGERLNRMVATIVIEIRGVYLANSREEELVQADRLDKRVGELDAFLNAWPVAGGELPELTQVRDKSQFLVKGGYWVAKMTRERGRAVAQGMADKPEYRAEREALQVRIDTMVSGLDAKLATSQAELKRFEEKRQFQFLMTAASGILILLGGSLWIAIDSIAAPLARVRESMVRISEGAYDTEIPDASRGEIGELWTALGILKDRAAEAEKLSRQRLEEEHRLRELVLD
;
A
#
# COMPACT_ATOMS: atom_id res chain seq x y z
N MET A 1 19.67 9.24 -34.63
CA MET A 1 19.94 9.76 -33.26
C MET A 1 21.39 9.48 -32.91
N THR A 2 22.04 10.41 -32.20
CA THR A 2 23.39 10.20 -31.66
C THR A 2 23.38 9.11 -30.58
N ILE A 3 24.53 8.47 -30.32
CA ILE A 3 24.67 7.46 -29.26
C ILE A 3 24.36 8.10 -27.91
N LYS A 4 24.84 9.34 -27.69
CA LYS A 4 24.51 10.14 -26.49
C LYS A 4 23.00 10.27 -26.28
N ALA A 5 22.24 10.58 -27.33
CA ALA A 5 20.78 10.73 -27.21
C ALA A 5 20.09 9.39 -26.91
N LYS A 6 20.57 8.27 -27.47
CA LYS A 6 20.06 6.92 -27.16
C LYS A 6 20.27 6.55 -25.69
N ILE A 7 21.49 6.79 -25.17
CA ILE A 7 21.83 6.52 -23.77
C ILE A 7 21.00 7.40 -22.82
N LEU A 8 20.92 8.70 -23.09
CA LEU A 8 20.11 9.62 -22.27
C LEU A 8 18.62 9.25 -22.26
N CYS A 9 18.09 8.78 -23.39
CA CYS A 9 16.70 8.29 -23.46
C CYS A 9 16.49 7.07 -22.56
N LEU A 10 17.43 6.11 -22.56
CA LEU A 10 17.37 4.96 -21.65
C LEU A 10 17.42 5.39 -20.18
N VAL A 11 18.38 6.24 -19.80
CA VAL A 11 18.49 6.76 -18.43
C VAL A 11 17.21 7.48 -18.01
N ALA A 12 16.65 8.32 -18.89
CA ALA A 12 15.37 8.99 -18.63
C ALA A 12 14.21 8.00 -18.45
N ALA A 13 14.18 6.91 -19.22
CA ALA A 13 13.16 5.87 -19.09
C ALA A 13 13.26 5.10 -17.76
N PHE A 14 14.47 4.77 -17.30
CA PHE A 14 14.69 4.20 -15.95
C PHE A 14 14.27 5.16 -14.84
N ALA A 15 14.65 6.44 -14.95
CA ALA A 15 14.23 7.46 -14.00
C ALA A 15 12.71 7.63 -13.95
N LEU A 16 12.05 7.60 -15.11
CA LEU A 16 10.59 7.68 -15.21
C LEU A 16 9.91 6.48 -14.54
N LEU A 17 10.43 5.25 -14.73
CA LEU A 17 9.90 4.07 -14.04
C LEU A 17 10.02 4.21 -12.52
N ALA A 18 11.15 4.70 -12.02
CA ALA A 18 11.33 4.95 -10.60
C ALA A 18 10.29 5.95 -10.06
N VAL A 19 10.06 7.06 -10.77
CA VAL A 19 9.03 8.04 -10.42
C VAL A 19 7.63 7.43 -10.39
N ILE A 20 7.28 6.59 -11.39
CA ILE A 20 5.98 5.92 -11.45
C ILE A 20 5.79 4.99 -10.24
N ILE A 21 6.81 4.19 -9.91
CA ILE A 21 6.77 3.28 -8.75
C ILE A 21 6.62 4.09 -7.46
N THR A 22 7.39 5.16 -7.27
CA THR A 22 7.28 6.03 -6.09
C THR A 22 5.89 6.66 -5.97
N ALA A 23 5.34 7.19 -7.06
CA ALA A 23 3.99 7.78 -7.07
C ALA A 23 2.92 6.73 -6.70
N LEU A 24 3.03 5.51 -7.21
CA LEU A 24 2.14 4.41 -6.88
C LEU A 24 2.24 4.03 -5.39
N SER A 25 3.45 4.01 -4.83
CA SER A 25 3.70 3.78 -3.40
C SER A 25 3.08 4.85 -2.51
N LEU A 26 3.26 6.13 -2.84
CA LEU A 26 2.67 7.24 -2.08
C LEU A 26 1.14 7.20 -2.11
N LYS A 27 0.54 6.96 -3.29
CA LYS A 27 -0.91 6.79 -3.43
C LYS A 27 -1.43 5.62 -2.61
N THR A 28 -0.71 4.50 -2.64
CA THR A 28 -1.06 3.31 -1.87
C THR A 28 -1.07 3.60 -0.38
N MET A 29 -0.03 4.27 0.14
CA MET A 29 0.06 4.62 1.55
C MET A 29 -1.10 5.53 1.97
N SER A 30 -1.46 6.51 1.14
CA SER A 30 -2.60 7.39 1.40
C SER A 30 -3.93 6.63 1.42
N ASP A 31 -4.17 5.74 0.47
CA ASP A 31 -5.38 4.91 0.43
C ASP A 31 -5.42 3.94 1.63
N TYR A 32 -4.27 3.35 1.99
CA TYR A 32 -4.14 2.45 3.13
C TYR A 32 -4.47 3.15 4.45
N ASN A 33 -4.00 4.38 4.64
CA ASN A 33 -4.32 5.17 5.82
C ASN A 33 -5.82 5.41 5.98
N ARG A 34 -6.56 5.63 4.89
CA ARG A 34 -8.02 5.79 4.92
C ARG A 34 -8.71 4.49 5.32
N ILE A 35 -8.37 3.38 4.65
CA ILE A 35 -9.00 2.07 4.90
C ILE A 35 -8.71 1.59 6.33
N ILE A 36 -7.48 1.82 6.82
CA ILE A 36 -7.14 1.50 8.21
C ILE A 36 -7.89 2.37 9.20
N ALA A 37 -8.11 3.66 8.90
CA ALA A 37 -8.90 4.51 9.78
C ALA A 37 -10.33 3.97 9.92
N ASP A 38 -10.97 3.59 8.81
CA ASP A 38 -12.31 3.00 8.82
C ASP A 38 -12.33 1.65 9.58
N TYR A 39 -11.34 0.79 9.34
CA TYR A 39 -11.19 -0.48 10.07
C TYR A 39 -11.02 -0.26 11.58
N ARG A 40 -10.13 0.66 11.99
CA ARG A 40 -9.90 0.99 13.41
C ARG A 40 -11.16 1.52 14.06
N HIS A 41 -11.87 2.41 13.38
CA HIS A 41 -13.12 2.97 13.87
C HIS A 41 -14.19 1.89 14.09
N ASN A 42 -14.36 0.97 13.13
CA ASN A 42 -15.29 -0.15 13.26
C ASN A 42 -14.86 -1.14 14.36
N ALA A 43 -13.56 -1.41 14.49
CA ALA A 43 -13.01 -2.27 15.52
C ALA A 43 -13.20 -1.68 16.93
N GLU A 44 -12.98 -0.38 17.10
CA GLU A 44 -13.23 0.33 18.36
C GLU A 44 -14.71 0.29 18.74
N ASN A 45 -15.61 0.48 17.78
CA ASN A 45 -17.04 0.37 18.05
C ASN A 45 -17.47 -1.05 18.42
N ALA A 46 -16.99 -2.09 17.71
CA ALA A 46 -17.25 -3.48 18.07
C ALA A 46 -16.75 -3.80 19.48
N PHE A 47 -15.52 -3.41 19.83
CA PHE A 47 -14.96 -3.58 21.16
C PHE A 47 -15.78 -2.85 22.24
N ARG A 48 -16.22 -1.62 21.96
CA ARG A 48 -17.09 -0.86 22.86
C ARG A 48 -18.46 -1.52 23.02
N GLY A 49 -19.03 -2.09 21.96
CA GLY A 49 -20.27 -2.87 21.99
C GLY A 49 -20.17 -4.07 22.92
N GLU A 50 -19.13 -4.88 22.78
CA GLU A 50 -18.87 -6.02 23.66
C GLU A 50 -18.62 -5.62 25.12
N ARG A 51 -17.89 -4.50 25.31
CA ARG A 51 -17.68 -3.96 26.65
C ARG A 51 -18.98 -3.48 27.28
N LEU A 52 -19.85 -2.79 26.53
CA LEU A 52 -21.18 -2.40 26.98
C LEU A 52 -21.99 -3.63 27.40
N ASN A 53 -22.01 -4.66 26.55
CA ASN A 53 -22.72 -5.92 26.80
C ASN A 53 -22.32 -6.51 28.16
N ARG A 54 -21.02 -6.64 28.39
CA ARG A 54 -20.47 -7.13 29.66
C ARG A 54 -20.86 -6.25 30.84
N MET A 55 -20.79 -4.92 30.71
CA MET A 55 -21.12 -3.98 31.78
C MET A 55 -22.61 -4.05 32.16
N VAL A 56 -23.51 -4.11 31.17
CA VAL A 56 -24.94 -4.28 31.39
C VAL A 56 -25.24 -5.60 32.09
N ALA A 57 -24.71 -6.72 31.57
CA ALA A 57 -24.88 -8.04 32.18
C ALA A 57 -24.38 -8.06 33.64
N THR A 58 -23.23 -7.43 33.91
CA THR A 58 -22.66 -7.30 35.25
C THR A 58 -23.61 -6.53 36.18
N ILE A 59 -24.13 -5.38 35.76
CA ILE A 59 -25.06 -4.58 36.57
C ILE A 59 -26.33 -5.38 36.91
N VAL A 60 -26.87 -6.16 35.96
CA VAL A 60 -28.03 -7.01 36.22
C VAL A 60 -27.73 -8.07 37.29
N ILE A 61 -26.51 -8.62 37.31
CA ILE A 61 -26.06 -9.54 38.36
C ILE A 61 -25.92 -8.81 39.70
N GLU A 62 -25.32 -7.61 39.73
CA GLU A 62 -25.16 -6.84 40.98
C GLU A 62 -26.51 -6.44 41.59
N ILE A 63 -27.50 -6.09 40.75
CA ILE A 63 -28.88 -5.84 41.21
C ILE A 63 -29.44 -7.08 41.93
N ARG A 64 -29.21 -8.28 41.39
CA ARG A 64 -29.63 -9.54 42.05
C ARG A 64 -28.84 -9.79 43.33
N GLY A 65 -27.54 -9.46 43.34
CA GLY A 65 -26.68 -9.55 44.53
C GLY A 65 -27.22 -8.77 45.72
N VAL A 66 -27.78 -7.59 45.49
CA VAL A 66 -28.47 -6.80 46.53
C VAL A 66 -29.66 -7.55 47.13
N TYR A 67 -30.46 -8.24 46.31
CA TYR A 67 -31.64 -8.96 46.77
C TYR A 67 -31.28 -10.22 47.57
N LEU A 68 -30.20 -10.88 47.17
CA LEU A 68 -29.72 -12.15 47.70
C LEU A 68 -28.80 -11.99 48.93
N ALA A 69 -28.46 -10.76 49.32
CA ALA A 69 -27.65 -10.50 50.50
C ALA A 69 -28.29 -11.09 51.78
N ASN A 70 -27.47 -11.72 52.62
CA ASN A 70 -27.91 -12.45 53.80
C ASN A 70 -27.87 -11.61 55.09
N SER A 71 -27.19 -10.46 55.05
CA SER A 71 -27.05 -9.56 56.19
C SER A 71 -27.13 -8.09 55.79
N ARG A 72 -27.34 -7.22 56.78
CA ARG A 72 -27.31 -5.76 56.60
C ARG A 72 -25.95 -5.27 56.11
N GLU A 73 -24.87 -5.90 56.57
CA GLU A 73 -23.52 -5.58 56.11
C GLU A 73 -23.34 -5.95 54.63
N GLU A 74 -23.77 -7.16 54.25
CA GLU A 74 -23.65 -7.66 52.87
C GLU A 74 -24.48 -6.81 51.89
N GLU A 75 -25.71 -6.43 52.24
CA GLU A 75 -26.54 -5.60 51.34
C GLU A 75 -25.95 -4.20 51.13
N LEU A 76 -25.28 -3.63 52.13
CA LEU A 76 -24.59 -2.33 52.00
C LEU A 76 -23.37 -2.45 51.06
N VAL A 77 -22.57 -3.51 51.21
CA VAL A 77 -21.44 -3.79 50.31
C VAL A 77 -21.92 -3.99 48.86
N GLN A 78 -23.02 -4.72 48.67
CA GLN A 78 -23.62 -4.92 47.35
C GLN A 78 -24.18 -3.62 46.76
N ALA A 79 -24.83 -2.78 47.58
CA ALA A 79 -25.31 -1.46 47.16
C ALA A 79 -24.16 -0.56 46.70
N ASP A 80 -23.04 -0.53 47.43
CA ASP A 80 -21.85 0.25 47.06
C ASP A 80 -21.21 -0.25 45.77
N ARG A 81 -21.16 -1.57 45.58
CA ARG A 81 -20.66 -2.15 44.34
C ARG A 81 -21.56 -1.82 43.15
N LEU A 82 -22.88 -1.94 43.31
CA LEU A 82 -23.85 -1.60 42.28
C LEU A 82 -23.71 -0.14 41.86
N ASP A 83 -23.67 0.78 42.84
CA ASP A 83 -23.50 2.23 42.64
C ASP A 83 -22.26 2.54 41.80
N LYS A 84 -21.12 1.92 42.15
CA LYS A 84 -19.89 2.04 41.38
C LYS A 84 -20.04 1.54 39.94
N ARG A 85 -20.64 0.35 39.73
CA ARG A 85 -20.80 -0.24 38.40
C ARG A 85 -21.70 0.58 37.49
N VAL A 86 -22.79 1.14 38.02
CA VAL A 86 -23.67 2.01 37.21
C VAL A 86 -23.00 3.34 36.89
N GLY A 87 -22.17 3.88 37.78
CA GLY A 87 -21.32 5.04 37.48
C GLY A 87 -20.28 4.78 36.40
N GLU A 88 -19.65 3.61 36.41
CA GLU A 88 -18.74 3.18 35.34
C GLU A 88 -19.48 3.07 33.99
N LEU A 89 -20.70 2.51 33.96
CA LEU A 89 -21.51 2.42 32.75
C LEU A 89 -21.92 3.80 32.23
N ASP A 90 -22.39 4.69 33.11
CA ASP A 90 -22.78 6.05 32.73
C ASP A 90 -21.62 6.82 32.10
N ALA A 91 -20.45 6.79 32.76
CA ALA A 91 -19.23 7.40 32.25
C ALA A 91 -18.82 6.80 30.89
N PHE A 92 -18.92 5.47 30.74
CA PHE A 92 -18.60 4.78 29.49
C PHE A 92 -19.53 5.20 28.34
N LEU A 93 -20.84 5.29 28.58
CA LEU A 93 -21.83 5.72 27.57
C LEU A 93 -21.59 7.17 27.13
N ASN A 94 -21.26 8.06 28.08
CA ASN A 94 -20.98 9.47 27.81
C ASN A 94 -19.66 9.67 27.06
N ALA A 95 -18.68 8.79 27.27
CA ALA A 95 -17.37 8.82 26.61
C ALA A 95 -17.33 8.07 25.26
N TRP A 96 -18.47 7.63 24.71
CA TRP A 96 -18.51 6.92 23.44
C TRP A 96 -18.67 7.90 22.26
N PRO A 97 -17.61 8.13 21.46
CA PRO A 97 -17.62 9.09 20.37
C PRO A 97 -18.26 8.44 19.13
N VAL A 98 -19.52 8.74 18.87
CA VAL A 98 -20.21 8.31 17.64
C VAL A 98 -20.85 9.54 17.00
N ALA A 99 -20.61 9.72 15.70
CA ALA A 99 -21.21 10.81 14.96
C ALA A 99 -22.73 10.60 14.82
N GLY A 100 -23.47 11.70 14.68
CA GLY A 100 -24.91 11.63 14.46
C GLY A 100 -25.24 10.78 13.23
N GLY A 101 -26.09 9.76 13.41
CA GLY A 101 -26.56 8.87 12.33
C GLY A 101 -25.63 7.71 11.96
N GLU A 102 -24.43 7.63 12.54
CA GLU A 102 -23.44 6.58 12.21
C GLU A 102 -23.81 5.20 12.78
N LEU A 103 -24.37 5.19 13.99
CA LEU A 103 -24.83 3.99 14.68
C LEU A 103 -26.24 4.27 15.25
N PRO A 104 -27.29 4.24 14.41
CA PRO A 104 -28.63 4.61 14.85
C PRO A 104 -29.15 3.73 15.99
N GLU A 105 -28.75 2.46 16.02
CA GLU A 105 -29.09 1.50 17.09
C GLU A 105 -28.54 1.93 18.45
N LEU A 106 -27.37 2.58 18.48
CA LEU A 106 -26.73 3.04 19.71
C LEU A 106 -27.58 4.05 20.46
N THR A 107 -28.36 4.87 19.76
CA THR A 107 -29.21 5.89 20.42
C THR A 107 -30.22 5.20 21.33
N GLN A 108 -30.96 4.22 20.82
CA GLN A 108 -31.95 3.49 21.61
C GLN A 108 -31.29 2.66 22.73
N VAL A 109 -30.15 2.03 22.43
CA VAL A 109 -29.38 1.26 23.42
C VAL A 109 -28.87 2.17 24.54
N ARG A 110 -28.37 3.35 24.21
CA ARG A 110 -27.89 4.36 25.18
C ARG A 110 -29.04 4.84 26.07
N ASP A 111 -30.17 5.21 25.48
CA ASP A 111 -31.33 5.67 26.24
C ASP A 111 -31.81 4.61 27.23
N LYS A 112 -31.98 3.37 26.76
CA LYS A 112 -32.39 2.23 27.60
C LYS A 112 -31.33 1.86 28.65
N SER A 113 -30.05 2.00 28.33
CA SER A 113 -28.97 1.79 29.31
C SER A 113 -28.97 2.89 30.38
N GLN A 114 -29.32 4.14 30.05
CA GLN A 114 -29.46 5.20 31.05
C GLN A 114 -30.64 4.94 32.01
N PHE A 115 -31.72 4.30 31.55
CA PHE A 115 -32.77 3.83 32.47
C PHE A 115 -32.24 2.77 33.45
N LEU A 116 -31.41 1.83 32.98
CA LEU A 116 -30.75 0.86 33.85
C LEU A 116 -29.81 1.53 34.87
N VAL A 117 -29.04 2.53 34.45
CA VAL A 117 -28.18 3.34 35.33
C VAL A 117 -29.00 4.01 36.43
N LYS A 118 -30.05 4.76 36.05
CA LYS A 118 -30.94 5.44 37.01
C LYS A 118 -31.59 4.44 37.98
N GLY A 119 -32.04 3.30 37.46
CA GLY A 119 -32.62 2.22 38.26
C GLY A 119 -31.64 1.62 39.26
N GLY A 120 -30.39 1.37 38.86
CA GLY A 120 -29.38 0.81 39.74
C GLY A 120 -28.94 1.78 40.84
N TYR A 121 -28.79 3.09 40.55
CA TYR A 121 -28.60 4.10 41.59
C TYR A 121 -29.75 4.14 42.58
N TRP A 122 -30.98 4.05 42.07
CA TRP A 122 -32.18 4.03 42.91
C TRP A 122 -32.21 2.79 43.82
N VAL A 123 -31.88 1.60 43.30
CA VAL A 123 -31.78 0.36 44.08
C VAL A 123 -30.70 0.49 45.17
N ALA A 124 -29.49 0.95 44.82
CA ALA A 124 -28.42 1.14 45.78
C ALA A 124 -28.83 2.11 46.91
N LYS A 125 -29.43 3.25 46.55
CA LYS A 125 -29.94 4.23 47.50
C LYS A 125 -30.99 3.63 48.44
N MET A 126 -32.01 2.96 47.90
CA MET A 126 -33.09 2.40 48.70
C MET A 126 -32.62 1.26 49.61
N THR A 127 -31.65 0.47 49.17
CA THR A 127 -31.01 -0.52 50.05
C THR A 127 -30.32 0.16 51.21
N ARG A 128 -29.53 1.21 50.99
CA ARG A 128 -28.87 1.95 52.07
C ARG A 128 -29.86 2.61 53.02
N GLU A 129 -30.94 3.20 52.52
CA GLU A 129 -31.88 3.95 53.36
C GLU A 129 -32.94 3.07 54.05
N ARG A 130 -33.39 2.00 53.39
CA ARG A 130 -34.60 1.25 53.78
C ARG A 130 -34.44 -0.27 53.79
N GLY A 131 -33.26 -0.77 53.45
CA GLY A 131 -32.92 -2.20 53.45
C GLY A 131 -33.31 -2.94 52.17
N ARG A 132 -32.71 -4.13 51.93
CA ARG A 132 -32.90 -4.89 50.68
C ARG A 132 -34.34 -5.28 50.40
N ALA A 133 -35.14 -5.55 51.44
CA ALA A 133 -36.52 -6.00 51.27
C ALA A 133 -37.38 -4.95 50.57
N VAL A 134 -37.21 -3.67 50.93
CA VAL A 134 -37.91 -2.54 50.30
C VAL A 134 -37.41 -2.33 48.87
N ALA A 135 -36.09 -2.37 48.67
CA ALA A 135 -35.50 -2.24 47.33
C ALA A 135 -35.99 -3.35 46.39
N GLN A 136 -35.98 -4.61 46.83
CA GLN A 136 -36.44 -5.76 46.06
C GLN A 136 -37.93 -5.66 45.72
N GLY A 137 -38.79 -5.38 46.70
CA GLY A 137 -40.24 -5.29 46.46
C GLY A 137 -40.63 -4.22 45.42
N MET A 138 -39.78 -3.21 45.24
CA MET A 138 -40.00 -2.15 44.26
C MET A 138 -39.30 -2.38 42.93
N ALA A 139 -38.13 -3.03 42.90
CA ALA A 139 -37.29 -3.18 41.70
C ALA A 139 -37.28 -4.59 41.06
N ASP A 140 -37.72 -5.63 41.77
CA ASP A 140 -37.85 -6.99 41.24
C ASP A 140 -39.26 -7.27 40.69
N LYS A 141 -39.72 -6.38 39.81
CA LYS A 141 -41.01 -6.51 39.14
C LYS A 141 -40.88 -7.19 37.77
N PRO A 142 -41.89 -7.97 37.33
CA PRO A 142 -41.89 -8.61 36.01
C PRO A 142 -41.61 -7.63 34.86
N GLU A 143 -42.19 -6.43 34.92
CA GLU A 143 -42.03 -5.41 33.87
C GLU A 143 -40.58 -4.95 33.74
N TYR A 144 -39.88 -4.78 34.86
CA TYR A 144 -38.45 -4.39 34.85
C TYR A 144 -37.54 -5.54 34.44
N ARG A 145 -37.91 -6.80 34.69
CA ARG A 145 -37.19 -7.96 34.13
C ARG A 145 -37.32 -7.99 32.61
N ALA A 146 -38.54 -7.83 32.10
CA ALA A 146 -38.80 -7.77 30.66
C ALA A 146 -38.05 -6.61 29.97
N GLU A 147 -37.99 -5.42 30.58
CA GLU A 147 -37.22 -4.30 30.02
C GLU A 147 -35.71 -4.57 29.97
N ARG A 148 -35.14 -5.26 30.98
CA ARG A 148 -33.72 -5.66 31.00
C ARG A 148 -33.42 -6.72 29.93
N GLU A 149 -34.31 -7.69 29.76
CA GLU A 149 -34.20 -8.70 28.70
C GLU A 149 -34.30 -8.06 27.31
N ALA A 150 -35.23 -7.13 27.12
CA ALA A 150 -35.36 -6.38 25.86
C ALA A 150 -34.12 -5.51 25.58
N LEU A 151 -33.52 -4.90 26.62
CA LEU A 151 -32.24 -4.19 26.48
C LEU A 151 -31.12 -5.13 26.06
N GLN A 152 -31.02 -6.32 26.68
CA GLN A 152 -30.01 -7.32 26.32
C GLN A 152 -30.11 -7.71 24.84
N VAL A 153 -31.31 -8.04 24.35
CA VAL A 153 -31.55 -8.37 22.93
C VAL A 153 -31.14 -7.23 21.99
N ARG A 154 -31.41 -5.98 22.37
CA ARG A 154 -31.01 -4.80 21.57
C ARG A 154 -29.50 -4.63 21.53
N ILE A 155 -28.82 -4.85 22.65
CA ILE A 155 -27.35 -4.84 22.71
C ILE A 155 -26.79 -5.94 21.82
N ASP A 156 -27.28 -7.18 21.95
CA ASP A 156 -26.80 -8.32 21.14
C ASP A 156 -27.00 -8.08 19.64
N THR A 157 -28.13 -7.48 19.26
CA THR A 157 -28.40 -7.08 17.86
C THR A 157 -27.41 -6.02 17.38
N MET A 158 -27.17 -4.99 18.19
CA MET A 158 -26.22 -3.92 17.86
C MET A 158 -24.79 -4.47 17.74
N VAL A 159 -24.35 -5.30 18.68
CA VAL A 159 -23.04 -5.96 18.68
C VAL A 159 -22.86 -6.82 17.44
N SER A 160 -23.86 -7.64 17.10
CA SER A 160 -23.82 -8.46 15.88
C SER A 160 -23.69 -7.61 14.62
N GLY A 161 -24.37 -6.45 14.57
CA GLY A 161 -24.22 -5.49 13.47
C GLY A 161 -22.84 -4.85 13.40
N LEU A 162 -22.23 -4.54 14.55
CA LEU A 162 -20.87 -4.02 14.64
C LEU A 162 -19.83 -5.05 14.19
N ASP A 163 -19.98 -6.32 14.60
CA ASP A 163 -19.12 -7.42 14.16
C ASP A 163 -19.22 -7.66 12.66
N ALA A 164 -20.42 -7.59 12.09
CA ALA A 164 -20.62 -7.70 10.65
C ALA A 164 -19.95 -6.53 9.88
N LYS A 165 -20.03 -5.30 10.39
CA LYS A 165 -19.32 -4.14 9.84
C LYS A 165 -17.80 -4.32 9.93
N LEU A 166 -17.29 -4.77 11.08
CA LEU A 166 -15.87 -5.05 11.27
C LEU A 166 -15.36 -6.13 10.31
N ALA A 167 -16.10 -7.24 10.15
CA ALA A 167 -15.75 -8.30 9.22
C ALA A 167 -15.74 -7.81 7.75
N THR A 168 -16.67 -6.92 7.40
CA THR A 168 -16.70 -6.28 6.07
C THR A 168 -15.47 -5.42 5.85
N SER A 169 -15.12 -4.54 6.79
CA SER A 169 -13.91 -3.72 6.70
C SER A 169 -12.62 -4.55 6.66
N GLN A 170 -12.57 -5.67 7.39
CA GLN A 170 -11.45 -6.60 7.33
C GLN A 170 -11.30 -7.24 5.94
N ALA A 171 -12.42 -7.65 5.33
CA ALA A 171 -12.43 -8.20 3.99
C ALA A 171 -12.02 -7.15 2.92
N GLU A 172 -12.46 -5.90 3.09
CA GLU A 172 -12.06 -4.78 2.23
C GLU A 172 -10.55 -4.49 2.32
N LEU A 173 -10.00 -4.47 3.53
CA LEU A 173 -8.56 -4.30 3.75
C LEU A 173 -7.75 -5.40 3.06
N LYS A 174 -8.14 -6.67 3.24
CA LYS A 174 -7.47 -7.81 2.60
C LYS A 174 -7.54 -7.74 1.07
N ARG A 175 -8.72 -7.44 0.51
CA ARG A 175 -8.89 -7.27 -0.95
C ARG A 175 -8.04 -6.13 -1.48
N PHE A 176 -7.93 -5.03 -0.73
CA PHE A 176 -7.09 -3.90 -1.10
C PHE A 176 -5.61 -4.31 -1.13
N GLU A 177 -5.13 -5.03 -0.11
CA GLU A 177 -3.77 -5.55 -0.04
C GLU A 177 -3.44 -6.48 -1.21
N GLU A 178 -4.29 -7.48 -1.47
CA GLU A 178 -4.12 -8.44 -2.57
C GLU A 178 -4.09 -7.75 -3.94
N LYS A 179 -5.08 -6.87 -4.20
CA LYS A 179 -5.14 -6.11 -5.46
C LYS A 179 -3.91 -5.22 -5.64
N ARG A 180 -3.45 -4.60 -4.56
CA ARG A 180 -2.32 -3.69 -4.62
C ARG A 180 -0.99 -4.40 -4.81
N GLN A 181 -0.78 -5.51 -4.12
CA GLN A 181 0.39 -6.38 -4.32
C GLN A 181 0.47 -6.84 -5.77
N PHE A 182 -0.64 -7.31 -6.34
CA PHE A 182 -0.69 -7.71 -7.75
C PHE A 182 -0.39 -6.54 -8.70
N GLN A 183 -0.95 -5.35 -8.44
CA GLN A 183 -0.65 -4.15 -9.23
C GLN A 183 0.84 -3.76 -9.18
N PHE A 184 1.47 -3.80 -8.01
CA PHE A 184 2.91 -3.53 -7.89
C PHE A 184 3.73 -4.55 -8.67
N LEU A 185 3.41 -5.84 -8.50
CA LEU A 185 4.11 -6.93 -9.19
C LEU A 185 4.02 -6.76 -10.70
N MET A 186 2.82 -6.53 -11.23
CA MET A 186 2.60 -6.36 -12.67
C MET A 186 3.27 -5.09 -13.21
N THR A 187 3.20 -3.98 -12.47
CA THR A 187 3.83 -2.71 -12.89
C THR A 187 5.35 -2.83 -12.89
N ALA A 188 5.93 -3.41 -11.84
CA ALA A 188 7.37 -3.62 -11.75
C ALA A 188 7.86 -4.62 -12.79
N ALA A 189 7.21 -5.79 -12.93
CA ALA A 189 7.60 -6.81 -13.88
C ALA A 189 7.51 -6.31 -15.32
N SER A 190 6.39 -5.69 -15.71
CA SER A 190 6.24 -5.13 -17.06
C SER A 190 7.22 -4.00 -17.33
N GLY A 191 7.39 -3.06 -16.39
CA GLY A 191 8.34 -1.96 -16.52
C GLY A 191 9.77 -2.45 -16.70
N ILE A 192 10.20 -3.42 -15.88
CA ILE A 192 11.54 -4.04 -15.97
C ILE A 192 11.71 -4.75 -17.31
N LEU A 193 10.75 -5.57 -17.75
CA LEU A 193 10.84 -6.29 -19.01
C LEU A 193 10.93 -5.35 -20.22
N ILE A 194 10.12 -4.29 -20.23
CA ILE A 194 10.13 -3.28 -21.30
C ILE A 194 11.47 -2.54 -21.32
N LEU A 195 11.96 -2.10 -20.16
CA LEU A 195 13.23 -1.38 -20.07
C LEU A 195 14.43 -2.27 -20.42
N LEU A 196 14.48 -3.51 -19.92
CA LEU A 196 15.55 -4.45 -20.25
C LEU A 196 15.54 -4.80 -21.73
N GLY A 197 14.37 -5.15 -22.29
CA GLY A 197 14.22 -5.46 -23.71
C GLY A 197 14.63 -4.28 -24.60
N GLY A 198 14.12 -3.08 -24.29
CA GLY A 198 14.48 -1.85 -25.01
C GLY A 198 15.96 -1.49 -24.87
N SER A 199 16.54 -1.65 -23.69
CA SER A 199 17.96 -1.37 -23.43
C SER A 199 18.87 -2.33 -24.18
N LEU A 200 18.58 -3.64 -24.14
CA LEU A 200 19.33 -4.66 -24.87
C LEU A 200 19.24 -4.44 -26.38
N TRP A 201 18.04 -4.14 -26.88
CA TRP A 201 17.84 -3.83 -28.30
C TRP A 201 18.66 -2.60 -28.74
N ILE A 202 18.60 -1.50 -27.97
CA ILE A 202 19.38 -0.29 -28.26
C ILE A 202 20.88 -0.54 -28.17
N ALA A 203 21.35 -1.27 -27.15
CA ALA A 203 22.77 -1.53 -26.91
C ALA A 203 23.36 -2.43 -28.00
N ILE A 204 22.69 -3.53 -28.34
CA ILE A 204 23.20 -4.54 -29.27
C ILE A 204 23.04 -4.07 -30.72
N ASP A 205 21.80 -3.85 -31.15
CA ASP A 205 21.47 -3.61 -32.56
C ASP A 205 21.82 -2.18 -33.00
N SER A 206 21.61 -1.23 -32.08
CA SER A 206 21.65 0.19 -32.40
C SER A 206 22.99 0.88 -32.11
N ILE A 207 23.88 0.23 -31.34
CA ILE A 207 25.20 0.78 -30.95
C ILE A 207 26.31 -0.24 -31.24
N ALA A 208 26.31 -1.39 -30.56
CA ALA A 208 27.42 -2.34 -30.59
C ALA A 208 27.64 -2.95 -31.99
N ALA A 209 26.58 -3.43 -32.64
CA ALA A 209 26.70 -4.05 -33.97
C ALA A 209 27.18 -3.07 -35.06
N PRO A 210 26.64 -1.83 -35.18
CA PRO A 210 27.18 -0.84 -36.11
C PRO A 210 28.63 -0.46 -35.82
N LEU A 211 29.01 -0.30 -34.55
CA LEU A 211 30.37 0.05 -34.17
C LEU A 211 31.36 -1.10 -34.46
N ALA A 212 30.94 -2.35 -34.25
CA ALA A 212 31.72 -3.53 -34.61
C ALA A 212 31.98 -3.60 -36.13
N ARG A 213 30.98 -3.28 -36.96
CA ARG A 213 31.14 -3.20 -38.42
C ARG A 213 32.12 -2.11 -38.86
N VAL A 214 32.06 -0.91 -38.26
CA VAL A 214 33.04 0.17 -38.50
C VAL A 214 34.44 -0.31 -38.14
N ARG A 215 34.61 -0.92 -36.96
CA ARG A 215 35.89 -1.49 -36.50
C ARG A 215 36.44 -2.52 -37.49
N GLU A 216 35.63 -3.47 -37.92
CA GLU A 216 36.05 -4.53 -38.85
C GLU A 216 36.48 -3.97 -40.21
N SER A 217 35.76 -2.99 -40.75
CA SER A 217 36.13 -2.33 -41.99
C SER A 217 37.43 -1.53 -41.84
N MET A 218 37.62 -0.86 -40.70
CA MET A 218 38.87 -0.15 -40.41
C MET A 218 40.08 -1.10 -40.35
N VAL A 219 39.93 -2.26 -39.71
CA VAL A 219 40.99 -3.29 -39.67
C VAL A 219 41.32 -3.76 -41.08
N ARG A 220 40.32 -4.13 -41.88
CA ARG A 220 40.53 -4.56 -43.28
C ARG A 220 41.26 -3.53 -44.12
N ILE A 221 40.87 -2.26 -44.01
CA ILE A 221 41.50 -1.16 -44.75
C ILE A 221 42.95 -0.99 -44.31
N SER A 222 43.25 -1.13 -43.01
CA SER A 222 44.62 -1.06 -42.50
C SER A 222 45.51 -2.22 -42.95
N GLU A 223 44.91 -3.36 -43.31
CA GLU A 223 45.59 -4.52 -43.89
C GLU A 223 45.77 -4.43 -45.42
N GLY A 224 45.37 -3.31 -46.03
CA GLY A 224 45.53 -3.06 -47.47
C GLY A 224 44.34 -3.47 -48.34
N ALA A 225 43.22 -3.90 -47.75
CA ALA A 225 42.01 -4.26 -48.49
C ALA A 225 41.16 -3.01 -48.84
N TYR A 226 41.67 -2.15 -49.73
CA TYR A 226 41.01 -0.89 -50.11
C TYR A 226 39.76 -1.05 -51.00
N ASP A 227 39.49 -2.27 -51.47
CA ASP A 227 38.25 -2.66 -52.14
C ASP A 227 37.06 -2.78 -51.18
N THR A 228 37.29 -2.68 -49.86
CA THR A 228 36.23 -2.76 -48.85
C THR A 228 35.10 -1.75 -49.10
N GLU A 229 33.87 -2.24 -49.19
CA GLU A 229 32.66 -1.43 -49.36
C GLU A 229 32.37 -0.61 -48.09
N ILE A 230 32.11 0.68 -48.27
CA ILE A 230 31.70 1.60 -47.20
C ILE A 230 30.21 1.87 -47.40
N PRO A 231 29.34 1.51 -46.43
CA PRO A 231 27.91 1.79 -46.50
C PRO A 231 27.63 3.29 -46.64
N ASP A 232 26.55 3.63 -47.34
CA ASP A 232 26.10 5.02 -47.46
C ASP A 232 25.85 5.67 -46.10
N ALA A 233 26.32 6.91 -45.96
CA ALA A 233 26.33 7.62 -44.69
C ALA A 233 24.92 7.79 -44.11
N SER A 234 24.64 7.10 -43.00
CA SER A 234 23.42 7.30 -42.21
C SER A 234 23.50 8.57 -41.35
N ARG A 235 22.38 9.06 -40.81
CA ARG A 235 22.39 10.25 -39.92
C ARG A 235 22.83 9.90 -38.49
N GLY A 236 23.80 10.65 -37.95
CA GLY A 236 24.28 10.59 -36.55
C GLY A 236 25.74 10.16 -36.43
N GLU A 237 26.24 10.06 -35.19
CA GLU A 237 27.67 9.81 -34.88
C GLU A 237 28.27 8.59 -35.61
N ILE A 238 27.54 7.47 -35.74
CA ILE A 238 28.04 6.29 -36.47
C ILE A 238 28.16 6.56 -37.98
N GLY A 239 27.26 7.35 -38.55
CA GLY A 239 27.34 7.73 -39.96
C GLY A 239 28.50 8.67 -40.24
N GLU A 240 28.76 9.61 -39.32
CA GLU A 240 29.93 10.49 -39.38
C GLU A 240 31.23 9.66 -39.34
N LEU A 241 31.30 8.59 -38.54
CA LEU A 241 32.43 7.64 -38.54
C LEU A 241 32.58 6.91 -39.88
N TRP A 242 31.49 6.45 -40.50
CA TRP A 242 31.55 5.83 -41.82
C TRP A 242 32.05 6.79 -42.90
N THR A 243 31.59 8.04 -42.90
CA THR A 243 32.06 9.07 -43.82
C THR A 243 33.56 9.34 -43.64
N ALA A 244 34.01 9.48 -42.40
CA ALA A 244 35.44 9.68 -42.11
C ALA A 244 36.30 8.48 -42.55
N LEU A 245 35.82 7.25 -42.31
CA LEU A 245 36.51 6.04 -42.73
C LEU A 245 36.59 5.92 -44.27
N GLY A 246 35.55 6.32 -45.00
CA GLY A 246 35.56 6.38 -46.46
C GLY A 246 36.65 7.32 -46.99
N ILE A 247 36.73 8.54 -46.46
CA ILE A 247 37.78 9.50 -46.83
C ILE A 247 39.18 8.94 -46.53
N LEU A 248 39.35 8.25 -45.40
CA LEU A 248 40.64 7.64 -45.04
C LEU A 248 41.02 6.50 -45.99
N LYS A 249 40.05 5.64 -46.36
CA LYS A 249 40.24 4.55 -47.32
C LYS A 249 40.73 5.07 -48.67
N ASP A 250 40.06 6.08 -49.20
CA ASP A 250 40.39 6.64 -50.51
C ASP A 250 41.80 7.23 -50.53
N ARG A 251 42.17 7.98 -49.46
CA ARG A 251 43.53 8.52 -49.30
C ARG A 251 44.59 7.44 -49.16
N ALA A 252 44.31 6.37 -48.41
CA ALA A 252 45.25 5.26 -48.24
C ALA A 252 45.46 4.49 -49.56
N ALA A 253 44.38 4.26 -50.32
CA ALA A 253 44.44 3.62 -51.63
C ALA A 253 45.24 4.45 -52.65
N GLU A 254 45.05 5.77 -52.67
CA GLU A 254 45.83 6.69 -53.50
C GLU A 254 47.32 6.69 -53.13
N ALA A 255 47.63 6.73 -51.83
CA ALA A 255 49.01 6.71 -51.36
C ALA A 255 49.73 5.40 -51.75
N GLU A 256 49.06 4.26 -51.65
CA GLU A 256 49.66 2.98 -52.05
C GLU A 256 49.84 2.86 -53.56
N LYS A 257 48.88 3.34 -54.36
CA LYS A 257 49.04 3.43 -55.82
C LYS A 257 50.26 4.28 -56.19
N LEU A 258 50.42 5.43 -55.56
CA LEU A 258 51.55 6.33 -55.80
C LEU A 258 52.88 5.68 -55.39
N SER A 259 52.90 4.95 -54.27
CA SER A 259 54.09 4.21 -53.81
C SER A 259 54.51 3.11 -54.79
N ARG A 260 53.55 2.31 -55.28
CA ARG A 260 53.82 1.28 -56.30
C ARG A 260 54.36 1.87 -57.59
N GLN A 261 53.77 2.98 -58.07
CA GLN A 261 54.26 3.68 -59.26
C GLN A 261 55.71 4.13 -59.10
N ARG A 262 56.09 4.67 -57.94
CA ARG A 262 57.47 5.08 -57.65
C ARG A 262 58.45 3.90 -57.62
N LEU A 263 58.05 2.78 -57.02
CA LEU A 263 58.86 1.56 -57.00
C LEU A 263 59.06 0.98 -58.41
N GLU A 264 58.03 0.97 -59.25
CA GLU A 264 58.12 0.54 -60.65
C GLU A 264 59.03 1.46 -61.48
N GLU A 265 58.97 2.77 -61.23
CA GLU A 265 59.82 3.77 -61.88
C GLU A 265 61.29 3.63 -61.45
N GLU A 266 61.57 3.43 -60.16
CA GLU A 266 62.92 3.12 -59.66
C GLU A 266 63.47 1.79 -60.21
N HIS A 267 62.63 0.76 -60.34
CA HIS A 267 63.03 -0.52 -60.94
C HIS A 267 63.38 -0.38 -62.42
N ARG A 268 62.56 0.34 -63.20
CA ARG A 268 62.87 0.66 -64.61
C ARG A 268 64.17 1.45 -64.75
N LEU A 269 64.38 2.44 -63.88
CA LEU A 269 65.61 3.23 -63.88
C LEU A 269 66.83 2.39 -63.52
N ARG A 270 66.71 1.40 -62.62
CA ARG A 270 67.80 0.46 -62.29
C ARG A 270 68.09 -0.52 -63.42
N GLU A 271 67.09 -1.03 -64.13
CA GLU A 271 67.28 -1.90 -65.31
C GLU A 271 68.00 -1.14 -66.43
N LEU A 272 67.68 0.13 -66.65
CA LEU A 272 68.35 1.01 -67.63
C LEU A 272 69.81 1.38 -67.27
N VAL A 273 70.25 1.12 -66.03
CA VAL A 273 71.61 1.44 -65.54
C VAL A 273 72.50 0.19 -65.45
N LEU A 274 71.92 -1.02 -65.59
CA LEU A 274 72.63 -2.30 -65.53
C LEU A 274 72.80 -2.98 -66.89
N ASP A 275 72.15 -2.48 -67.95
CA ASP A 275 72.46 -2.72 -69.37
C ASP A 275 73.45 -1.67 -69.89
#